data_AF-A0A974XEI1-F1
#
_entry.id   AF-A0A974XEI1-F1
#
_cell.length_a   1.000
_cell.length_b   1.000
_cell.length_c   1.000
_cell.angle_alpha   90.00
_cell.angle_beta   90.00
_cell.angle_gamma   90.00
#
_symmetry.space_group_name_H-M   'P 1'
#
loop_
_entity.id
_entity.type
_entity.pdbx_description
1 polymer ?
#
loop_
_entity_poly.entity_id
_entity_poly.type
_entity_poly.pdbx_seq_one_letter_code
_entity_poly.pdbx_strand_id
1 'polypeptide(L)'
;MDTLKLTEQIKTAPVEKVFGASRLEDLDWVWLHRDLFADVVYLADENMEDEDVEIFLRMISDEDFLELLEPRMEEHGFLAISAERFRKLDPTQKTFDGNTLLYVSRRFLMKKMIGFTNTYDWVLKAMALDLHSFSDNALTEVYKEYFEENGRILEQIAVTGEFEQQGYTWVLEADTDTMVSSYEGKVFSKWSSREAINTFDYKVRGGK
;
A
#
# COMPACT_ATOMS: atom_id res chain seq x y z
N MET A 1 9.99 22.15 -26.44
CA MET A 1 9.98 20.95 -25.58
C MET A 1 9.45 19.71 -26.32
N ASP A 2 10.21 18.61 -26.33
CA ASP A 2 9.73 17.27 -26.74
C ASP A 2 9.30 16.52 -25.47
N THR A 3 7.99 16.52 -25.20
CA THR A 3 7.42 15.94 -23.97
C THR A 3 7.65 14.43 -23.88
N LEU A 4 7.63 13.72 -25.01
CA LEU A 4 7.83 12.27 -25.02
C LEU A 4 9.27 11.94 -24.61
N LYS A 5 10.24 12.68 -25.14
CA LYS A 5 11.64 12.53 -24.75
C LYS A 5 11.85 12.82 -23.26
N LEU A 6 11.23 13.88 -22.74
CA LEU A 6 11.33 14.24 -21.32
C LEU A 6 10.75 13.14 -20.42
N THR A 7 9.58 12.59 -20.77
CA THR A 7 8.98 11.51 -19.98
C THR A 7 9.87 10.26 -19.90
N GLU A 8 10.59 9.92 -20.98
CA GLU A 8 11.55 8.81 -20.96
C GLU A 8 12.80 9.13 -20.12
N GLN A 9 13.24 10.39 -20.10
CA GLN A 9 14.34 10.83 -19.24
C GLN A 9 13.94 10.75 -17.76
N ILE A 10 12.74 11.18 -17.39
CA ILE A 10 12.23 11.14 -16.00
C ILE A 10 12.22 9.71 -15.46
N LYS A 11 11.81 8.72 -16.26
CA LYS A 11 11.81 7.30 -15.88
C LYS A 11 13.18 6.76 -15.46
N THR A 12 14.26 7.40 -15.89
CA THR A 12 15.63 6.98 -15.59
C THR A 12 16.41 7.99 -14.74
N ALA A 13 15.75 9.08 -14.32
CA ALA A 13 16.37 10.16 -13.57
C ALA A 13 16.88 9.68 -12.20
N PRO A 14 18.03 10.17 -11.71
CA PRO A 14 18.61 9.79 -10.43
C PRO A 14 17.86 10.39 -9.23
N VAL A 15 16.60 9.95 -9.04
CA VAL A 15 15.65 10.50 -8.05
C VAL A 15 16.16 10.45 -6.60
N GLU A 16 17.07 9.54 -6.27
CA GLU A 16 17.75 9.49 -4.97
C GLU A 16 18.41 10.82 -4.57
N LYS A 17 18.85 11.60 -5.56
CA LYS A 17 19.51 12.89 -5.33
C LYS A 17 18.56 13.94 -4.80
N VAL A 18 17.27 13.90 -5.15
CA VAL A 18 16.23 14.78 -4.58
C VAL A 18 16.16 14.62 -3.06
N PHE A 19 16.40 13.40 -2.57
CA PHE A 19 16.38 13.07 -1.15
C PHE A 19 17.74 13.21 -0.45
N GLY A 20 18.76 13.74 -1.15
CA GLY A 20 20.12 13.86 -0.61
C GLY A 20 20.81 12.51 -0.36
N ALA A 21 20.34 11.43 -0.98
CA ALA A 21 20.90 10.10 -0.84
C ALA A 21 21.89 9.80 -1.97
N SER A 22 22.86 8.91 -1.70
CA SER A 22 23.77 8.41 -2.73
C SER A 22 23.12 7.31 -3.57
N ARG A 23 22.20 6.54 -2.99
CA ARG A 23 21.48 5.43 -3.62
C ARG A 23 20.10 5.28 -2.98
N LEU A 24 19.11 4.80 -3.74
CA LEU A 24 17.76 4.56 -3.22
C LEU A 24 17.74 3.50 -2.12
N GLU A 25 18.56 2.46 -2.22
CA GLU A 25 18.59 1.33 -1.27
C GLU A 25 19.05 1.72 0.15
N ASP A 26 19.70 2.89 0.27
CA ASP A 26 20.14 3.44 1.55
C ASP A 26 18.95 4.07 2.32
N LEU A 27 17.79 4.24 1.68
CA LEU A 27 16.59 4.83 2.26
C LEU A 27 15.59 3.74 2.68
N ASP A 28 14.95 3.94 3.83
CA ASP A 28 13.87 3.05 4.30
C ASP A 28 12.55 3.35 3.58
N TRP A 29 12.28 4.63 3.36
CA TRP A 29 11.11 5.16 2.66
C TRP A 29 11.41 6.57 2.17
N VAL A 30 10.64 7.04 1.18
CA VAL A 30 10.68 8.41 0.66
C VAL A 30 9.27 8.96 0.50
N TRP A 31 9.15 10.28 0.56
CA TRP A 31 7.93 11.00 0.27
C TRP A 31 8.17 11.94 -0.91
N LEU A 32 7.24 11.98 -1.85
CA LEU A 32 7.31 12.91 -2.95
C LEU A 32 6.11 13.85 -2.87
N HIS A 33 6.43 15.14 -2.83
CA HIS A 33 5.49 16.24 -2.88
C HIS A 33 5.68 17.00 -4.19
N ARG A 34 4.64 17.71 -4.62
CA ARG A 34 4.62 18.43 -5.91
C ARG A 34 5.74 19.48 -6.04
N ASP A 35 6.19 20.06 -4.93
CA ASP A 35 7.31 20.99 -4.88
C ASP A 35 8.65 20.35 -5.30
N LEU A 36 8.80 19.04 -5.12
CA LEU A 36 10.00 18.29 -5.52
C LEU A 36 9.98 17.84 -6.99
N PHE A 37 8.86 17.99 -7.71
CA PHE A 37 8.76 17.50 -9.09
C PHE A 37 9.68 18.27 -10.04
N ALA A 38 9.85 19.57 -9.82
CA ALA A 38 10.79 20.37 -10.60
C ALA A 38 12.22 19.85 -10.46
N ASP A 39 12.64 19.50 -9.24
CA ASP A 39 13.97 18.93 -8.98
C ASP A 39 14.17 17.61 -9.74
N VAL A 40 13.15 16.75 -9.79
CA VAL A 40 13.17 15.52 -10.59
C VAL A 40 13.32 15.82 -12.08
N VAL A 41 12.59 16.81 -12.60
CA VAL A 41 12.68 17.22 -14.00
C VAL A 41 14.08 17.74 -14.33
N TYR A 42 14.68 18.58 -13.47
CA TYR A 42 16.06 19.06 -13.65
C TYR A 42 17.10 17.94 -13.58
N LEU A 43 16.86 16.90 -12.78
CA LEU A 43 17.72 15.71 -12.77
C LEU A 43 17.59 14.86 -14.03
N ALA A 44 16.44 14.93 -14.72
CA ALA A 44 16.20 14.26 -15.99
C ALA A 44 16.81 15.04 -17.17
N ASP A 45 16.77 16.38 -17.11
CA ASP A 45 17.39 17.29 -18.08
C ASP A 45 17.88 18.59 -17.42
N GLU A 46 19.19 18.64 -17.12
CA GLU A 46 19.82 19.79 -16.45
C GLU A 46 19.81 21.09 -17.29
N ASN A 47 19.53 21.02 -18.59
CA ASN A 47 19.53 22.18 -19.48
C ASN A 47 18.12 22.72 -19.76
N MET A 48 17.10 22.18 -19.11
CA MET A 48 15.72 22.59 -19.31
C MET A 48 15.49 24.00 -18.77
N GLU A 49 14.80 24.85 -19.54
CA GLU A 49 14.44 26.20 -19.11
C GLU A 49 13.29 26.16 -18.09
N ASP A 50 13.32 27.03 -17.07
CA ASP A 50 12.31 27.10 -16.01
C ASP A 50 10.88 27.20 -16.57
N GLU A 51 10.67 27.97 -17.64
CA GLU A 51 9.37 28.12 -18.31
C GLU A 51 8.85 26.79 -18.89
N ASP A 52 9.73 25.98 -19.49
CA ASP A 52 9.38 24.67 -20.04
C ASP A 52 9.04 23.68 -18.91
N VAL A 53 9.78 23.71 -17.79
CA VAL A 53 9.47 22.90 -16.59
C VAL A 53 8.11 23.26 -16.03
N GLU A 54 7.80 24.55 -15.87
CA GLU A 54 6.50 25.00 -15.40
C GLU A 54 5.36 24.56 -16.34
N ILE A 55 5.55 24.67 -17.65
CA ILE A 55 4.56 24.23 -18.64
C ILE A 55 4.33 22.73 -18.52
N PHE A 56 5.39 21.92 -18.45
CA PHE A 56 5.28 20.48 -18.29
C PHE A 56 4.52 20.09 -17.01
N LEU A 57 4.90 20.67 -15.87
CA LEU A 57 4.27 20.36 -14.58
C LEU A 57 2.80 20.81 -14.49
N ARG A 58 2.38 21.80 -15.30
CA ARG A 58 0.96 22.18 -15.41
C ARG A 58 0.15 21.23 -16.29
N MET A 59 0.80 20.51 -17.20
CA MET A 59 0.15 19.59 -18.14
C MET A 59 -0.01 18.17 -17.60
N ILE A 60 0.81 17.78 -16.63
CA ILE A 60 0.81 16.46 -16.02
C ILE A 60 0.13 16.47 -14.65
N SER A 61 -0.68 15.45 -14.35
CA SER A 61 -1.25 15.28 -13.02
C SER A 61 -0.19 14.77 -12.04
N ASP A 62 -0.48 14.86 -10.73
CA ASP A 62 0.41 14.29 -9.71
C ASP A 62 0.51 12.77 -9.86
N GLU A 63 -0.60 12.12 -10.22
CA GLU A 63 -0.71 10.67 -10.44
C GLU A 63 0.15 10.24 -11.64
N ASP A 64 -0.05 10.88 -12.81
CA ASP A 64 0.72 10.56 -14.03
C ASP A 64 2.22 10.78 -13.83
N PHE A 65 2.62 11.82 -13.08
CA PHE A 65 4.04 12.09 -12.83
C PHE A 65 4.70 10.98 -12.01
N LEU A 66 3.97 10.41 -11.06
CA LEU A 66 4.48 9.28 -10.28
C LEU A 66 4.54 7.98 -11.06
N GLU A 67 3.58 7.73 -11.94
CA GLU A 67 3.63 6.57 -12.84
C GLU A 67 4.92 6.59 -13.69
N LEU A 68 5.47 7.77 -13.97
CA LEU A 68 6.79 7.88 -14.60
C LEU A 68 7.93 7.41 -13.69
N LEU A 69 7.82 7.60 -12.38
CA LEU A 69 8.86 7.22 -11.41
C LEU A 69 8.75 5.77 -10.93
N GLU A 70 7.54 5.21 -10.96
CA GLU A 70 7.25 3.87 -10.45
C GLU A 70 8.20 2.79 -10.98
N PRO A 71 8.52 2.68 -12.28
CA PRO A 71 9.43 1.64 -12.78
C PRO A 71 10.81 1.67 -12.11
N ARG A 72 11.37 2.87 -11.92
CA ARG A 72 12.66 3.05 -11.26
C ARG A 72 12.56 2.71 -9.77
N MET A 73 11.51 3.18 -9.10
CA MET A 73 11.31 2.89 -7.68
C MET A 73 11.19 1.37 -7.45
N GLU A 74 10.41 0.68 -8.28
CA GLU A 74 10.24 -0.78 -8.22
C GLU A 74 11.54 -1.54 -8.51
N GLU A 75 12.33 -1.12 -9.51
CA GLU A 75 13.64 -1.70 -9.82
C GLU A 75 14.57 -1.69 -8.59
N HIS A 76 14.50 -0.63 -7.79
CA HIS A 76 15.26 -0.48 -6.54
C HIS A 76 14.54 -1.04 -5.30
N GLY A 77 13.46 -1.81 -5.49
CA GLY A 77 12.78 -2.53 -4.42
C GLY A 77 11.89 -1.67 -3.53
N PHE A 78 11.39 -0.54 -4.05
CA PHE A 78 10.38 0.27 -3.41
C PHE A 78 8.97 -0.10 -3.88
N LEU A 79 7.99 0.19 -3.02
CA LEU A 79 6.57 0.01 -3.28
C LEU A 79 5.85 1.31 -2.98
N ALA A 80 4.99 1.76 -3.89
CA ALA A 80 4.08 2.87 -3.64
C ALA A 80 3.11 2.50 -2.52
N ILE A 81 2.83 3.45 -1.63
CA ILE A 81 1.89 3.28 -0.52
C ILE A 81 1.23 4.62 -0.21
N SER A 82 -0.05 4.60 0.15
CA SER A 82 -0.73 5.83 0.57
C SER A 82 -0.27 6.29 1.96
N ALA A 83 -0.37 7.59 2.23
CA ALA A 83 -0.09 8.17 3.55
C ALA A 83 -0.86 7.48 4.69
N GLU A 84 -2.13 7.16 4.46
CA GLU A 84 -2.99 6.51 5.45
C GLU A 84 -2.49 5.11 5.80
N ARG A 85 -2.09 4.34 4.80
CA ARG A 85 -1.56 2.98 4.95
C ARG A 85 -0.19 2.99 5.61
N PHE A 86 0.68 3.90 5.19
CA PHE A 86 1.98 4.07 5.80
C PHE A 86 1.85 4.40 7.31
N ARG A 87 0.88 5.23 7.72
CA ARG A 87 0.63 5.49 9.15
C ARG A 87 0.23 4.25 9.95
N LYS A 88 -0.42 3.26 9.32
CA LYS A 88 -0.71 1.98 9.98
C LYS A 88 0.54 1.11 10.15
N LEU A 89 1.47 1.19 9.20
CA LEU A 89 2.76 0.49 9.27
C LEU A 89 3.73 1.16 10.26
N ASP A 90 3.75 2.49 10.31
CA ASP A 90 4.57 3.26 11.22
C ASP A 90 3.80 4.40 11.90
N PRO A 91 3.06 4.12 12.99
CA PRO A 91 2.25 5.10 13.70
C PRO A 91 3.05 6.24 14.35
N THR A 92 4.38 6.13 14.39
CA THR A 92 5.25 7.14 15.01
C THR A 92 5.53 8.34 14.09
N GLN A 93 5.23 8.19 12.80
CA GLN A 93 5.49 9.22 11.79
C GLN A 93 4.39 10.28 11.80
N LYS A 94 4.78 11.53 11.56
CA LYS A 94 3.84 12.67 11.52
C LYS A 94 2.85 12.55 10.36
N THR A 95 1.78 13.33 10.44
CA THR A 95 0.82 13.50 9.35
C THR A 95 1.52 14.02 8.10
N PHE A 96 1.36 13.26 7.03
CA PHE A 96 1.60 13.70 5.66
C PHE A 96 0.38 14.48 5.17
N ASP A 97 0.59 15.49 4.32
CA ASP A 97 -0.51 16.18 3.64
C ASP A 97 -1.22 15.20 2.70
N GLY A 98 -2.50 15.43 2.40
CA GLY A 98 -3.34 14.47 1.68
C GLY A 98 -2.84 14.07 0.28
N ASN A 99 -2.01 14.90 -0.35
CA ASN A 99 -1.44 14.65 -1.69
C ASN A 99 0.00 14.14 -1.62
N THR A 100 0.46 13.70 -0.45
CA THR A 100 1.82 13.16 -0.29
C THR A 100 1.83 11.70 -0.70
N LEU A 101 2.70 11.37 -1.64
CA LEU A 101 2.85 10.01 -2.11
C LEU A 101 4.12 9.42 -1.54
N LEU A 102 4.02 8.20 -1.02
CA LEU A 102 5.10 7.56 -0.29
C LEU A 102 5.54 6.32 -1.05
N TYR A 103 6.85 6.09 -1.03
CA TYR A 103 7.43 4.82 -1.42
C TYR A 103 8.15 4.22 -0.22
N VAL A 104 7.91 2.94 0.04
CA VAL A 104 8.58 2.18 1.09
C VAL A 104 9.48 1.13 0.49
N SER A 105 10.70 0.99 1.00
CA SER A 105 11.54 -0.14 0.63
C SER A 105 10.92 -1.45 1.14
N ARG A 106 11.05 -2.54 0.38
CA ARG A 106 10.63 -3.88 0.82
C ARG A 106 11.31 -4.28 2.14
N ARG A 107 12.56 -3.87 2.34
CA ARG A 107 13.32 -4.08 3.59
C ARG A 107 12.63 -3.42 4.79
N PHE A 108 12.21 -2.16 4.65
CA PHE A 108 11.48 -1.45 5.69
C PHE A 108 10.12 -2.08 5.94
N LEU A 109 9.38 -2.41 4.87
CA LEU A 109 8.07 -3.08 4.97
C LEU A 109 8.18 -4.36 5.80
N MET A 110 9.11 -5.27 5.46
CA MET A 110 9.34 -6.51 6.20
C MET A 110 9.62 -6.28 7.70
N LYS A 111 10.39 -5.24 8.04
CA LYS A 111 10.68 -4.90 9.44
C LYS A 111 9.42 -4.45 10.20
N LYS A 112 8.50 -3.75 9.53
CA LYS A 112 7.24 -3.29 10.11
C LYS A 112 6.15 -4.37 10.13
N MET A 113 6.24 -5.37 9.25
CA MET A 113 5.24 -6.44 9.15
C MET A 113 5.04 -7.22 10.44
N ILE A 114 6.06 -7.41 11.29
CA ILE A 114 5.89 -8.10 12.57
C ILE A 114 4.85 -7.38 13.45
N GLY A 115 4.97 -6.05 13.58
CA GLY A 115 4.03 -5.25 14.36
C GLY A 115 2.65 -5.18 13.72
N PHE A 116 2.62 -5.07 12.39
CA PHE A 116 1.38 -5.06 11.61
C PHE A 116 0.62 -6.38 11.77
N THR A 117 1.27 -7.53 11.57
CA THR A 117 0.68 -8.86 11.72
C THR A 117 0.08 -9.06 13.11
N ASN A 118 0.81 -8.69 14.16
CA ASN A 118 0.29 -8.81 15.53
C ASN A 118 -0.96 -7.94 15.76
N THR A 119 -1.05 -6.79 15.09
CA THR A 119 -2.18 -5.85 15.23
C THR A 119 -3.38 -6.28 14.39
N TYR A 120 -3.14 -6.83 13.20
CA TYR A 120 -4.15 -7.08 12.18
C TYR A 120 -4.41 -8.57 11.90
N ASP A 121 -3.90 -9.50 12.72
CA ASP A 121 -4.26 -10.93 12.64
C ASP A 121 -5.78 -11.18 12.67
N TRP A 122 -6.54 -10.30 13.33
CA TRP A 122 -8.00 -10.37 13.33
C TRP A 122 -8.61 -10.26 11.93
N VAL A 123 -7.93 -9.63 10.96
CA VAL A 123 -8.36 -9.54 9.56
C VAL A 123 -8.40 -10.95 8.96
N LEU A 124 -7.37 -11.77 9.19
CA LEU A 124 -7.33 -13.15 8.72
C LEU A 124 -8.46 -14.00 9.33
N LYS A 125 -8.82 -13.74 10.60
CA LYS A 125 -9.98 -14.38 11.25
C LYS A 125 -11.30 -13.94 10.65
N ALA A 126 -11.44 -12.66 10.31
CA ALA A 126 -12.63 -12.12 9.65
C ALA A 126 -12.81 -12.71 8.25
N MET A 127 -11.73 -12.81 7.47
CA MET A 127 -11.73 -13.48 6.16
C MET A 127 -12.12 -14.96 6.27
N ALA A 128 -11.62 -15.67 7.30
CA ALA A 128 -12.00 -17.05 7.56
C ALA A 128 -13.49 -17.20 7.92
N LEU A 129 -14.05 -16.27 8.70
CA LEU A 129 -15.48 -16.25 9.00
C LEU A 129 -16.33 -16.07 7.74
N ASP A 130 -15.90 -15.20 6.83
CA ASP A 130 -16.58 -14.97 5.56
C ASP A 130 -16.54 -16.23 4.68
N LEU A 131 -15.36 -16.80 4.43
CA LEU A 131 -15.23 -18.03 3.62
C LEU A 131 -15.97 -19.22 4.23
N HIS A 132 -15.90 -19.40 5.56
CA HIS A 132 -16.57 -20.49 6.24
C HIS A 132 -18.09 -20.43 6.10
N SER A 133 -18.68 -19.24 5.89
CA SER A 133 -20.13 -19.09 5.71
C SER A 133 -20.67 -19.82 4.46
N PHE A 134 -19.77 -20.26 3.56
CA PHE A 134 -20.10 -20.99 2.33
C PHE A 134 -19.38 -22.33 2.22
N SER A 135 -18.71 -22.78 3.29
CA SER A 135 -17.97 -24.03 3.33
C SER A 135 -18.58 -24.97 4.36
N ASP A 136 -18.69 -26.25 4.02
CA ASP A 136 -19.06 -27.30 4.97
C ASP A 136 -17.90 -27.68 5.91
N ASN A 137 -16.68 -27.17 5.65
CA ASN A 137 -15.51 -27.42 6.47
C ASN A 137 -15.63 -26.71 7.83
N ALA A 138 -14.99 -27.27 8.85
CA ALA A 138 -14.91 -26.59 10.15
C ALA A 138 -14.16 -25.25 10.00
N LEU A 139 -14.61 -24.20 10.69
CA LEU A 139 -13.93 -22.88 10.66
C LEU A 139 -12.43 -22.97 10.96
N THR A 140 -12.03 -23.88 11.85
CA THR A 140 -10.62 -24.11 12.17
C THR A 140 -9.82 -24.67 10.99
N GLU A 141 -10.44 -25.50 10.15
CA GLU A 141 -9.80 -26.04 8.94
C GLU A 141 -9.68 -24.96 7.87
N VAL A 142 -10.75 -24.17 7.66
CA VAL A 142 -10.72 -23.02 6.74
C VAL A 142 -9.63 -22.02 7.14
N TYR A 143 -9.55 -21.67 8.43
CA TYR A 143 -8.50 -20.75 8.90
C TYR A 143 -7.11 -21.33 8.67
N LYS A 144 -6.86 -22.59 9.04
CA LYS A 144 -5.55 -23.23 8.87
C LYS A 144 -5.12 -23.38 7.42
N GLU A 145 -6.05 -23.73 6.53
CA GLU A 145 -5.74 -23.99 5.12
C GLU A 145 -5.44 -22.70 4.35
N TYR A 146 -6.17 -21.63 4.63
CA TYR A 146 -6.11 -20.42 3.80
C TYR A 146 -5.40 -19.23 4.47
N PHE A 147 -5.41 -19.13 5.80
CA PHE A 147 -5.15 -17.87 6.49
C PHE A 147 -4.13 -17.94 7.63
N GLU A 148 -3.99 -19.06 8.33
CA GLU A 148 -3.07 -19.18 9.47
C GLU A 148 -1.64 -18.81 9.05
N GLU A 149 -1.06 -17.84 9.77
CA GLU A 149 0.29 -17.31 9.54
C GLU A 149 0.55 -16.80 8.10
N ASN A 150 -0.52 -16.49 7.35
CA ASN A 150 -0.39 -16.03 5.97
C ASN A 150 -0.03 -14.53 5.92
N GLY A 151 1.23 -14.23 6.24
CA GLY A 151 1.78 -12.87 6.25
C GLY A 151 1.72 -12.18 4.90
N ARG A 152 1.64 -12.93 3.78
CA ARG A 152 1.54 -12.38 2.43
C ARG A 152 0.21 -11.68 2.19
N ILE A 153 -0.89 -12.21 2.72
CA ILE A 153 -2.20 -11.55 2.66
C ILE A 153 -2.15 -10.22 3.41
N LEU A 154 -1.60 -10.23 4.63
CA LEU A 154 -1.47 -9.02 5.43
C LEU A 154 -0.50 -8.01 4.82
N GLU A 155 0.58 -8.44 4.16
CA GLU A 155 1.49 -7.57 3.41
C GLU A 155 0.74 -6.86 2.28
N GLN A 156 -0.05 -7.61 1.49
CA GLN A 156 -0.85 -7.02 0.42
C GLN A 156 -1.85 -6.01 0.99
N ILE A 157 -2.61 -6.37 2.01
CA ILE A 157 -3.57 -5.46 2.67
C ILE A 157 -2.87 -4.24 3.29
N ALA A 158 -1.65 -4.39 3.80
CA ALA A 158 -0.89 -3.26 4.34
C ALA A 158 -0.52 -2.24 3.25
N VAL A 159 -0.22 -2.71 2.04
CA VAL A 159 0.21 -1.87 0.90
C VAL A 159 -1.00 -1.30 0.15
N THR A 160 -1.90 -2.17 -0.32
CA THR A 160 -3.02 -1.78 -1.19
C THR A 160 -4.29 -1.44 -0.40
N GLY A 161 -4.41 -1.95 0.83
CA GLY A 161 -5.64 -1.86 1.61
C GLY A 161 -6.63 -2.98 1.34
N GLU A 162 -6.38 -3.85 0.37
CA GLU A 162 -7.34 -4.86 -0.08
C GLU A 162 -6.70 -6.18 -0.50
N PHE A 163 -7.50 -7.24 -0.46
CA PHE A 163 -7.14 -8.56 -0.95
C PHE A 163 -8.32 -9.20 -1.66
N GLU A 164 -8.04 -9.89 -2.77
CA GLU A 164 -9.07 -10.57 -3.56
C GLU A 164 -8.75 -12.05 -3.74
N GLN A 165 -9.76 -12.91 -3.53
CA GLN A 165 -9.64 -14.34 -3.77
C GLN A 165 -11.03 -14.96 -3.97
N GLN A 166 -11.17 -15.84 -4.97
CA GLN A 166 -12.39 -16.65 -5.17
C GLN A 166 -13.70 -15.84 -5.22
N GLY A 167 -13.67 -14.65 -5.84
CA GLY A 167 -14.84 -13.77 -5.95
C GLY A 167 -15.12 -12.90 -4.72
N TYR A 168 -14.34 -13.07 -3.64
CA TYR A 168 -14.30 -12.13 -2.53
C TYR A 168 -13.31 -11.01 -2.77
N THR A 169 -13.70 -9.84 -2.30
CA THR A 169 -12.83 -8.68 -2.11
C THR A 169 -12.95 -8.27 -0.64
N TRP A 170 -11.83 -8.24 0.08
CA TRP A 170 -11.74 -7.72 1.44
C TRP A 170 -10.98 -6.41 1.44
N VAL A 171 -11.61 -5.37 1.96
CA VAL A 171 -11.03 -4.02 2.07
C VAL A 171 -10.93 -3.66 3.54
N LEU A 172 -9.72 -3.38 4.01
CA LEU A 172 -9.48 -2.82 5.34
C LEU A 172 -9.61 -1.30 5.25
N GLU A 173 -10.68 -0.70 5.73
CA GLU A 173 -10.84 0.77 5.73
C GLU A 173 -9.80 1.43 6.64
N ALA A 174 -9.05 2.41 6.10
CA ALA A 174 -7.92 2.98 6.82
C ALA A 174 -8.35 3.80 8.06
N ASP A 175 -9.45 4.54 7.95
CA ASP A 175 -9.90 5.46 8.99
C ASP A 175 -10.67 4.78 10.13
N THR A 176 -11.38 3.69 9.83
CA THR A 176 -12.35 3.08 10.75
C THR A 176 -11.86 1.77 11.35
N ASP A 177 -10.69 1.28 10.96
CA ASP A 177 -10.16 -0.04 11.35
C ASP A 177 -11.20 -1.16 11.20
N THR A 178 -11.95 -1.08 10.10
CA THR A 178 -13.02 -2.01 9.81
C THR A 178 -12.73 -2.74 8.51
N MET A 179 -12.90 -4.06 8.52
CA MET A 179 -12.80 -4.86 7.32
C MET A 179 -14.20 -4.98 6.70
N VAL A 180 -14.34 -4.55 5.46
CA VAL A 180 -15.55 -4.75 4.64
C VAL A 180 -15.24 -5.86 3.65
N SER A 181 -16.10 -6.86 3.57
CA SER A 181 -16.02 -7.87 2.52
C SER A 181 -17.15 -7.69 1.53
N SER A 182 -16.86 -7.99 0.27
CA SER A 182 -17.84 -8.08 -0.79
C SER A 182 -17.65 -9.39 -1.54
N TYR A 183 -18.76 -9.98 -1.99
CA TYR A 183 -18.76 -11.14 -2.88
C TYR A 183 -19.52 -10.77 -4.16
N GLU A 184 -18.90 -10.93 -5.32
CA GLU A 184 -19.46 -10.55 -6.62
C GLU A 184 -20.02 -9.11 -6.64
N GLY A 185 -19.27 -8.18 -6.04
CA GLY A 185 -19.59 -6.75 -5.99
C GLY A 185 -20.70 -6.35 -5.00
N LYS A 186 -21.21 -7.28 -4.19
CA LYS A 186 -22.19 -6.99 -3.14
C LYS A 186 -21.52 -7.08 -1.77
N VAL A 187 -21.70 -6.03 -0.96
CA VAL A 187 -21.25 -6.03 0.43
C VAL A 187 -21.86 -7.21 1.17
N PHE A 188 -20.99 -8.05 1.71
CA PHE A 188 -21.36 -9.29 2.38
C PHE A 188 -21.30 -9.11 3.90
N SER A 189 -20.18 -8.62 4.41
CA SER A 189 -20.00 -8.42 5.85
C SER A 189 -19.15 -7.18 6.16
N LYS A 190 -19.25 -6.75 7.42
CA LYS A 190 -18.45 -5.66 7.99
C LYS A 190 -18.00 -6.10 9.38
N TRP A 191 -16.70 -6.04 9.63
CA TRP A 191 -16.07 -6.57 10.83
C TRP A 191 -15.18 -5.54 11.50
N SER A 192 -15.51 -5.17 12.75
CA SER A 192 -14.51 -4.58 13.64
C SER A 192 -13.58 -5.66 14.20
N SER A 193 -12.40 -5.26 14.66
CA SER A 193 -11.43 -6.18 15.29
C SER A 193 -12.04 -7.00 16.44
N ARG A 194 -12.79 -6.34 17.32
CA ARG A 194 -13.42 -6.98 18.48
C ARG A 194 -14.50 -7.99 18.07
N GLU A 195 -15.32 -7.66 17.08
CA GLU A 195 -16.39 -8.55 16.61
C GLU A 195 -15.82 -9.78 15.92
N ALA A 196 -14.82 -9.60 15.05
CA ALA A 196 -14.15 -10.70 14.35
C ALA A 196 -13.53 -11.68 15.35
N ILE A 197 -12.74 -11.18 16.30
CA ILE A 197 -12.06 -12.02 17.31
C ILE A 197 -13.09 -12.79 18.15
N ASN A 198 -14.09 -12.10 18.72
CA ASN A 198 -15.06 -12.75 19.59
C ASN A 198 -15.91 -13.79 18.86
N THR A 199 -16.31 -13.49 17.62
CA THR A 199 -17.13 -14.40 16.81
C THR A 199 -16.33 -15.63 16.41
N PHE A 200 -15.09 -15.43 15.98
CA PHE A 200 -14.18 -16.51 15.63
C PHE A 200 -13.95 -17.44 16.83
N ASP A 201 -13.56 -16.89 17.98
CA ASP A 201 -13.30 -17.67 19.19
C ASP A 201 -14.54 -18.41 19.69
N TYR A 202 -15.73 -17.79 19.62
CA TYR A 202 -16.98 -18.43 19.99
C TYR A 202 -17.30 -19.63 19.08
N LYS A 203 -17.21 -19.46 17.75
CA LYS A 203 -17.47 -20.54 16.78
C LYS A 203 -16.46 -21.68 16.90
N VAL A 204 -15.17 -21.38 17.09
CA VAL A 204 -14.12 -22.39 17.29
C VAL A 204 -14.36 -23.22 18.56
N ARG A 205 -14.93 -22.63 19.61
CA ARG A 205 -15.26 -23.33 20.87
C ARG A 205 -16.57 -24.15 20.80
N GLY A 206 -17.17 -24.28 19.62
CA GLY A 206 -18.42 -25.04 19.42
C GLY A 206 -19.68 -24.24 19.76
N GLY A 207 -19.58 -22.92 19.79
CA GLY A 207 -20.75 -22.05 19.80
C GLY A 207 -21.54 -22.22 18.49
N LYS A 208 -22.82 -22.58 18.60
CA LYS A 208 -23.75 -22.59 17.46
C LYS A 208 -24.13 -21.17 17.06
#